data_AF-A0AAU2PLT8-F1
#
_entry.id   AF-A0AAU2PLT8-F1
#
_cell.length_a   1.000
_cell.length_b   1.000
_cell.length_c   1.000
_cell.angle_alpha   90.00
_cell.angle_beta   90.00
_cell.angle_gamma   90.00
#
_symmetry.space_group_name_H-M   'P 1'
#
loop_
_entity.id
_entity.type
_entity.pdbx_description
1 polymer ?
#
loop_
_entity_poly.entity_id
_entity_poly.type
_entity_poly.pdbx_seq_one_letter_code
_entity_poly.pdbx_strand_id
1 'polypeptide(L)'
;MRDREGSAGEGLLARLCAGLSYSGTTEYGSCIQQATTNVLEAQGLRGAADLIGTSWGFGYQAGDVRLRAGERWLPAAARLSGLDITRVRPGSAEAAFDLEQAALADGAPAVVAVDSYDIPSPYQGTTHLMHALILVGADADMVTVLDPMNRPEPARMSRAAYRRSRGSAVVAGYDLIVSRGSVDRPVSAVDAVGELYADAVARHEADLDEFDRFVRDVEAGQVAPDVADVAAERTYAHRVLAAASRERPELKASATAMDALARRWYFAHTVAMEGGAGVSRRMPKILRALRERELQVLDGFAETVRALGPVPAGAAEVPPGLSASIRSVLESQTSIAVEELGPDDNLWSAGLTSLESVRAMMAIEDELRLEFPPSLLSRATFESLSSIEQAVVAVLTGSADDVVSSNGGTR
;
A
#
# COMPACT_ATOMS: atom_id res chain seq x y z
N MET A 1 31.94 -25.07 -28.31
CA MET A 1 30.80 -24.31 -28.84
C MET A 1 29.59 -25.23 -28.89
N ARG A 2 29.08 -25.50 -27.69
CA ARG A 2 27.84 -26.15 -27.24
C ARG A 2 27.98 -26.15 -25.71
N ASP A 3 26.86 -25.97 -25.01
CA ASP A 3 26.70 -25.97 -23.55
C ASP A 3 27.00 -24.65 -22.81
N ARG A 4 26.13 -23.65 -23.04
CA ARG A 4 25.70 -22.64 -22.03
C ARG A 4 24.27 -22.15 -22.30
N GLU A 5 23.34 -23.07 -22.58
CA GLU A 5 21.90 -22.81 -22.51
C GLU A 5 21.30 -23.77 -21.48
N GLY A 6 21.24 -23.32 -20.23
CA GLY A 6 20.69 -24.10 -19.13
C GLY A 6 20.61 -23.24 -17.88
N SER A 7 19.37 -22.84 -17.53
CA SER A 7 18.95 -22.03 -16.37
C SER A 7 18.51 -20.58 -16.68
N ALA A 8 17.59 -20.39 -17.64
CA ALA A 8 16.84 -19.14 -17.80
C ALA A 8 15.33 -19.40 -17.62
N GLY A 9 14.82 -19.00 -16.45
CA GLY A 9 13.47 -18.48 -16.19
C GLY A 9 12.25 -19.29 -16.61
N GLU A 10 11.70 -20.10 -15.71
CA GLU A 10 10.25 -20.27 -15.68
C GLU A 10 9.60 -18.88 -15.48
N GLY A 11 8.64 -18.54 -16.35
CA GLY A 11 7.90 -17.28 -16.27
C GLY A 11 7.21 -17.13 -14.91
N LEU A 12 6.97 -15.89 -14.48
CA LEU A 12 6.42 -15.58 -13.16
C LEU A 12 5.11 -16.33 -12.84
N LEU A 13 4.21 -16.43 -13.82
CA LEU A 13 2.96 -17.19 -13.71
C LEU A 13 3.21 -18.70 -13.52
N ALA A 14 4.23 -19.26 -14.19
CA ALA A 14 4.60 -20.66 -14.03
C ALA A 14 5.15 -20.93 -12.62
N ARG A 15 5.96 -20.01 -12.07
CA ARG A 15 6.45 -20.11 -10.69
C ARG A 15 5.32 -20.13 -9.67
N LEU A 16 4.33 -19.25 -9.83
CA LEU A 16 3.13 -19.22 -8.98
C LEU A 16 2.33 -20.53 -9.07
N CYS A 17 2.18 -21.07 -10.29
CA CYS A 17 1.49 -22.35 -10.50
C CYS A 17 2.27 -23.56 -9.96
N ALA A 18 3.60 -23.47 -9.86
CA ALA A 18 4.45 -24.53 -9.31
C ALA A 18 4.31 -24.64 -7.78
N GLY A 19 3.99 -23.54 -7.10
CA GLY A 19 3.69 -23.56 -5.67
C GLY A 19 3.59 -22.18 -5.04
N LEU A 20 2.82 -22.10 -3.96
CA LEU A 20 2.66 -20.91 -3.15
C LEU A 20 3.55 -20.99 -1.90
N SER A 21 4.24 -19.90 -1.58
CA SER A 21 5.11 -19.79 -0.39
C SER A 21 4.31 -19.53 0.90
N TYR A 22 3.10 -19.00 0.79
CA TYR A 22 2.29 -18.58 1.94
C TYR A 22 0.81 -18.97 1.78
N SER A 23 0.41 -20.08 2.41
CA SER A 23 -0.95 -20.65 2.33
C SER A 23 -1.53 -21.04 3.69
N GLY A 24 -2.84 -21.23 3.76
CA GLY A 24 -3.54 -21.78 4.94
C GLY A 24 -4.39 -20.76 5.71
N THR A 25 -4.86 -21.15 6.90
CA THR A 25 -5.78 -20.33 7.72
C THR A 25 -5.07 -19.15 8.34
N THR A 26 -5.46 -17.97 7.91
CA THR A 26 -4.97 -16.67 8.37
C THR A 26 -6.13 -15.89 8.98
N GLU A 27 -5.82 -14.82 9.70
CA GLU A 27 -6.84 -14.02 10.38
C GLU A 27 -7.84 -13.40 9.41
N TYR A 28 -9.02 -13.06 9.90
CA TYR A 28 -10.09 -12.45 9.10
C TYR A 28 -9.59 -11.22 8.33
N GLY A 29 -10.01 -11.06 7.07
CA GLY A 29 -9.69 -9.88 6.26
C GLY A 29 -8.27 -9.87 5.63
N SER A 30 -7.58 -11.01 5.62
CA SER A 30 -6.18 -11.13 5.17
C SER A 30 -5.98 -11.65 3.75
N CYS A 31 -7.05 -11.99 3.02
CA CYS A 31 -6.99 -12.66 1.73
C CYS A 31 -6.20 -11.86 0.68
N ILE A 32 -6.38 -10.54 0.62
CA ILE A 32 -5.66 -9.65 -0.31
C ILE A 32 -4.16 -9.64 0.01
N GLN A 33 -3.80 -9.47 1.27
CA GLN A 33 -2.40 -9.44 1.71
C GLN A 33 -1.72 -10.79 1.47
N GLN A 34 -2.42 -11.91 1.70
CA GLN A 34 -1.90 -13.25 1.46
C GLN A 34 -1.69 -13.53 -0.03
N ALA A 35 -2.65 -13.16 -0.88
CA ALA A 35 -2.50 -13.25 -2.33
C ALA A 35 -1.33 -12.39 -2.84
N THR A 36 -1.24 -11.14 -2.36
CA THR A 36 -0.15 -10.22 -2.70
C THR A 36 1.20 -10.74 -2.21
N THR A 37 1.28 -11.28 -1.00
CA THR A 37 2.49 -11.90 -0.44
C THR A 37 3.07 -12.95 -1.40
N ASN A 38 2.24 -13.86 -1.91
CA ASN A 38 2.70 -14.91 -2.81
C ASN A 38 3.19 -14.36 -4.16
N VAL A 39 2.51 -13.34 -4.69
CA VAL A 39 2.96 -12.64 -5.89
C VAL A 39 4.34 -12.03 -5.69
N LEU A 40 4.54 -11.31 -4.59
CA LEU A 40 5.81 -10.63 -4.30
C LEU A 40 6.95 -11.63 -4.01
N GLU A 41 6.66 -12.74 -3.31
CA GLU A 41 7.61 -13.86 -3.16
C GLU A 41 8.05 -14.42 -4.50
N ALA A 42 7.11 -14.66 -5.42
CA ALA A 42 7.43 -15.17 -6.76
C ALA A 42 8.23 -14.16 -7.61
N GLN A 43 8.18 -12.87 -7.26
CA GLN A 43 8.99 -11.79 -7.83
C GLN A 43 10.33 -11.58 -7.12
N GLY A 44 10.63 -12.35 -6.07
CA GLY A 44 11.92 -12.34 -5.38
C GLY A 44 11.94 -11.62 -4.03
N LEU A 45 10.82 -11.04 -3.58
CA LEU A 45 10.72 -10.48 -2.23
C LEU A 45 10.64 -11.59 -1.18
N ARG A 46 11.79 -12.18 -0.85
CA ARG A 46 11.88 -13.30 0.09
C ARG A 46 11.42 -12.89 1.48
N GLY A 47 10.53 -13.69 2.06
CA GLY A 47 9.90 -13.39 3.35
C GLY A 47 8.82 -12.31 3.26
N ALA A 48 8.20 -12.06 2.09
CA ALA A 48 7.25 -10.95 1.89
C ALA A 48 6.15 -10.90 2.96
N ALA A 49 5.72 -12.06 3.46
CA ALA A 49 4.69 -12.18 4.49
C ALA A 49 5.04 -11.45 5.80
N ASP A 50 6.34 -11.27 6.07
CA ASP A 50 6.91 -10.59 7.23
C ASP A 50 7.43 -9.18 6.88
N LEU A 51 7.23 -8.69 5.65
CA LEU A 51 7.76 -7.41 5.15
C LEU A 51 6.68 -6.41 4.74
N ILE A 52 5.53 -6.88 4.23
CA ILE A 52 4.55 -5.99 3.59
C ILE A 52 3.52 -5.40 4.55
N GLY A 53 3.61 -5.68 5.85
CA GLY A 53 2.71 -5.14 6.88
C GLY A 53 3.06 -3.71 7.31
N THR A 54 3.41 -2.85 6.36
CA THR A 54 4.08 -1.55 6.58
C THR A 54 3.10 -0.38 6.60
N SER A 55 1.93 -0.60 7.19
CA SER A 55 0.94 0.45 7.44
C SER A 55 0.47 0.32 8.87
N TRP A 56 0.31 1.47 9.52
CA TRP A 56 -0.25 1.54 10.85
C TRP A 56 -1.06 2.81 10.98
N GLY A 57 -2.36 2.68 10.73
CA GLY A 57 -3.23 3.84 10.68
C GLY A 57 -4.71 3.55 10.73
N PHE A 58 -5.49 4.58 10.43
CA PHE A 58 -6.94 4.53 10.36
C PHE A 58 -7.45 5.28 9.14
N GLY A 59 -8.59 4.84 8.62
CA GLY A 59 -9.30 5.44 7.51
C GLY A 59 -10.78 5.55 7.83
N TYR A 60 -11.36 6.75 7.86
CA TYR A 60 -12.81 6.91 8.02
C TYR A 60 -13.40 8.20 7.44
N GLN A 61 -14.41 8.03 6.59
CA GLN A 61 -15.23 9.12 6.04
C GLN A 61 -16.71 8.91 6.36
N ALA A 62 -17.46 10.01 6.46
CA ALA A 62 -18.89 9.95 6.71
C ALA A 62 -19.60 9.16 5.59
N GLY A 63 -20.35 8.12 5.95
CA GLY A 63 -20.98 7.19 5.02
C GLY A 63 -20.20 5.90 4.78
N ASP A 64 -18.96 5.78 5.28
CA ASP A 64 -18.25 4.50 5.31
C ASP A 64 -18.99 3.51 6.23
N VAL A 65 -19.04 2.24 5.82
CA VAL A 65 -19.74 1.17 6.54
C VAL A 65 -18.94 0.59 7.72
N ARG A 66 -17.64 0.93 7.80
CA ARG A 66 -16.69 0.41 8.79
C ARG A 66 -15.48 1.32 8.93
N LEU A 67 -14.70 1.11 9.98
CA LEU A 67 -13.38 1.74 10.14
C LEU A 67 -12.36 1.00 9.27
N ARG A 68 -11.78 1.70 8.29
CA ARG A 68 -10.68 1.18 7.49
C ARG A 68 -9.38 1.29 8.26
N ALA A 69 -8.42 0.44 7.91
CA ALA A 69 -7.04 0.60 8.36
C ALA A 69 -6.34 1.74 7.59
N GLY A 70 -5.03 1.90 7.79
CA GLY A 70 -4.28 2.89 7.01
C GLY A 70 -4.30 2.56 5.51
N GLU A 71 -4.32 1.27 5.14
CA GLU A 71 -4.32 0.77 3.75
C GLU A 71 -3.13 1.28 2.90
N ARG A 72 -2.05 1.78 3.53
CA ARG A 72 -0.88 2.39 2.86
C ARG A 72 0.29 1.42 2.64
N TRP A 73 0.09 0.15 2.95
CA TRP A 73 1.12 -0.87 2.92
C TRP A 73 1.56 -1.24 1.50
N LEU A 74 0.70 -1.09 0.49
CA LEU A 74 1.06 -1.35 -0.92
C LEU A 74 2.10 -0.35 -1.46
N PRO A 75 1.90 0.98 -1.36
CA PRO A 75 2.95 1.95 -1.67
C PRO A 75 4.25 1.73 -0.90
N ALA A 76 4.17 1.37 0.39
CA ALA A 76 5.35 1.08 1.19
C ALA A 76 6.08 -0.18 0.72
N ALA A 77 5.35 -1.26 0.39
CA ALA A 77 5.91 -2.46 -0.21
C ALA A 77 6.59 -2.17 -1.55
N ALA A 78 6.03 -1.28 -2.38
CA ALA A 78 6.63 -0.84 -3.64
C ALA A 78 7.98 -0.16 -3.40
N ARG A 79 8.05 0.81 -2.48
CA ARG A 79 9.31 1.50 -2.12
C ARG A 79 10.39 0.53 -1.58
N LEU A 80 9.99 -0.38 -0.70
CA LEU A 80 10.91 -1.37 -0.12
C LEU A 80 11.51 -2.28 -1.19
N SER A 81 10.64 -2.84 -2.02
CA SER A 81 11.01 -3.87 -2.98
C SER A 81 11.57 -3.34 -4.31
N GLY A 82 11.25 -2.08 -4.66
CA GLY A 82 11.50 -1.53 -5.99
C GLY A 82 10.54 -2.05 -7.07
N LEU A 83 9.50 -2.80 -6.69
CA LEU A 83 8.49 -3.31 -7.62
C LEU A 83 7.48 -2.23 -7.98
N ASP A 84 6.98 -2.27 -9.22
CA ASP A 84 5.77 -1.54 -9.60
C ASP A 84 4.57 -2.29 -9.04
N ILE A 85 3.97 -1.77 -7.97
CA ILE A 85 2.79 -2.34 -7.33
C ILE A 85 1.66 -1.31 -7.39
N THR A 86 0.61 -1.62 -8.14
CA THR A 86 -0.51 -0.71 -8.34
C THR A 86 -1.83 -1.37 -7.93
N ARG A 87 -2.62 -0.69 -7.10
CA ARG A 87 -4.03 -1.04 -6.82
C ARG A 87 -4.95 -0.20 -7.69
N VAL A 88 -5.84 -0.83 -8.43
CA VAL A 88 -6.78 -0.19 -9.34
C VAL A 88 -8.20 -0.60 -8.99
N ARG A 89 -9.12 0.36 -9.03
CA ARG A 89 -10.57 0.13 -8.95
C ARG A 89 -11.23 0.62 -10.24
N PRO A 90 -11.32 -0.24 -11.26
CA PRO A 90 -11.86 0.16 -12.56
C PRO A 90 -13.31 0.61 -12.44
N GLY A 91 -13.69 1.63 -13.22
CA GLY A 91 -15.06 2.18 -13.22
C GLY A 91 -16.10 1.26 -13.85
N SER A 92 -15.68 0.18 -14.52
CA SER A 92 -16.58 -0.79 -15.16
C SER A 92 -15.98 -2.20 -15.16
N ALA A 93 -16.84 -3.20 -15.32
CA ALA A 93 -16.45 -4.59 -15.47
C ALA A 93 -15.56 -4.80 -16.71
N GLU A 94 -15.90 -4.14 -17.82
CA GLU A 94 -15.15 -4.23 -19.08
C GLU A 94 -13.71 -3.73 -18.89
N ALA A 95 -13.54 -2.54 -18.30
CA ALA A 95 -12.22 -2.00 -17.99
C ALA A 95 -11.43 -2.91 -17.05
N ALA A 96 -12.07 -3.54 -16.07
CA ALA A 96 -11.42 -4.51 -15.19
C ALA A 96 -10.90 -5.73 -15.96
N PHE A 97 -11.75 -6.34 -16.81
CA PHE A 97 -11.36 -7.52 -17.58
C PHE A 97 -10.33 -7.22 -18.67
N ASP A 98 -10.29 -5.99 -19.19
CA ASP A 98 -9.26 -5.56 -20.13
C ASP A 98 -7.91 -5.40 -19.43
N LEU A 99 -7.88 -4.79 -18.23
CA LEU A 99 -6.67 -4.68 -17.41
C LEU A 99 -6.14 -6.06 -16.99
N GLU A 100 -7.02 -6.96 -16.58
CA GLU A 100 -6.67 -8.35 -16.24
C GLU A 100 -6.06 -9.10 -17.44
N GLN A 101 -6.63 -8.95 -18.63
CA GLN A 101 -6.10 -9.55 -19.85
C GLN A 101 -4.75 -8.95 -20.25
N ALA A 102 -4.59 -7.63 -20.14
CA ALA A 102 -3.32 -6.97 -20.39
C ALA A 102 -2.23 -7.45 -19.42
N ALA A 103 -2.54 -7.54 -18.12
CA ALA A 103 -1.61 -8.07 -17.12
C ALA A 103 -1.17 -9.51 -17.44
N LEU A 104 -2.11 -10.39 -17.79
CA LEU A 104 -1.79 -11.76 -18.18
C LEU A 104 -0.94 -11.84 -19.46
N ALA A 105 -1.21 -10.99 -20.45
CA ALA A 105 -0.44 -10.92 -21.69
C ALA A 105 1.02 -10.47 -21.44
N ASP A 106 1.22 -9.59 -20.47
CA ASP A 106 2.54 -9.13 -20.02
C ASP A 106 3.25 -10.13 -19.09
N GLY A 107 2.59 -11.25 -18.75
CA GLY A 107 3.11 -12.23 -17.78
C GLY A 107 3.11 -11.72 -16.34
N ALA A 108 2.36 -10.65 -16.05
CA ALA A 108 2.19 -10.07 -14.72
C ALA A 108 0.99 -10.72 -13.99
N PRO A 109 1.18 -11.20 -12.75
CA PRO A 109 0.07 -11.71 -11.96
C PRO A 109 -0.82 -10.56 -11.49
N ALA A 110 -2.12 -10.83 -11.41
CA ALA A 110 -3.10 -9.92 -10.85
C ALA A 110 -3.76 -10.55 -9.62
N VAL A 111 -3.76 -9.84 -8.50
CA VAL A 111 -4.61 -10.18 -7.35
C VAL A 111 -5.96 -9.52 -7.57
N VAL A 112 -7.04 -10.30 -7.53
CA VAL A 112 -8.38 -9.84 -7.86
C VAL A 112 -9.33 -10.11 -6.70
N ALA A 113 -10.13 -9.11 -6.34
CA ALA A 113 -11.23 -9.31 -5.41
C ALA A 113 -12.37 -10.06 -6.10
N VAL A 114 -12.99 -11.01 -5.42
CA VAL A 114 -14.06 -11.89 -5.92
C VAL A 114 -15.07 -12.17 -4.81
N ASP A 115 -16.25 -12.65 -5.16
CA ASP A 115 -17.25 -13.11 -4.20
C ASP A 115 -17.01 -14.59 -3.86
N SER A 116 -16.80 -14.88 -2.57
CA SER A 116 -16.61 -16.22 -2.04
C SER A 116 -17.74 -17.20 -2.40
N TYR A 117 -18.95 -16.68 -2.66
CA TYR A 117 -20.12 -17.45 -3.02
C TYR A 117 -19.96 -18.23 -4.34
N ASP A 118 -19.28 -17.62 -5.31
CA ASP A 118 -19.16 -18.14 -6.68
C ASP A 118 -17.88 -18.97 -6.90
N ILE A 119 -16.95 -18.96 -5.95
CA ILE A 119 -15.63 -19.60 -6.09
C ILE A 119 -15.52 -20.87 -5.22
N PRO A 120 -14.63 -21.82 -5.57
CA PRO A 120 -14.41 -23.02 -4.76
C PRO A 120 -13.79 -22.70 -3.38
N SER A 121 -14.64 -22.45 -2.39
CA SER A 121 -14.28 -22.11 -1.01
C SER A 121 -15.26 -22.75 -0.02
N PRO A 122 -14.98 -22.77 1.29
CA PRO A 122 -15.95 -23.18 2.32
C PRO A 122 -17.27 -22.39 2.28
N TYR A 123 -17.29 -21.22 1.64
CA TYR A 123 -18.43 -20.32 1.54
C TYR A 123 -19.20 -20.46 0.21
N GLN A 124 -18.76 -21.36 -0.66
CA GLN A 124 -19.37 -21.55 -1.98
C GLN A 124 -20.86 -21.86 -1.84
N GLY A 125 -21.70 -21.09 -2.53
CA GLY A 125 -23.15 -21.27 -2.52
C GLY A 125 -23.85 -20.94 -1.19
N THR A 126 -23.13 -20.46 -0.17
CA THR A 126 -23.70 -20.22 1.17
C THR A 126 -23.56 -18.78 1.64
N THR A 127 -22.40 -18.16 1.46
CA THR A 127 -22.13 -16.81 2.02
C THR A 127 -21.47 -15.91 0.99
N HIS A 128 -21.99 -14.69 0.86
CA HIS A 128 -21.38 -13.62 0.07
C HIS A 128 -20.36 -12.86 0.92
N LEU A 129 -19.08 -13.11 0.69
CA LEU A 129 -17.96 -12.40 1.33
C LEU A 129 -16.97 -11.98 0.25
N MET A 130 -16.35 -10.81 0.43
CA MET A 130 -15.22 -10.43 -0.39
C MET A 130 -14.05 -11.37 -0.09
N HIS A 131 -13.50 -11.98 -1.14
CA HIS A 131 -12.31 -12.82 -1.10
C HIS A 131 -11.31 -12.36 -2.17
N ALA A 132 -10.06 -12.84 -2.12
CA ALA A 132 -9.04 -12.49 -3.10
C ALA A 132 -8.43 -13.75 -3.73
N LEU A 133 -8.22 -13.70 -5.04
CA LEU A 133 -7.55 -14.75 -5.82
C LEU A 133 -6.37 -14.17 -6.58
N ILE A 134 -5.41 -15.02 -6.94
CA ILE A 134 -4.35 -14.66 -7.90
C ILE A 134 -4.76 -15.18 -9.27
N LEU A 135 -4.99 -14.29 -10.23
CA LEU A 135 -5.25 -14.62 -11.61
C LEU A 135 -3.92 -14.95 -12.31
N VAL A 136 -3.82 -16.15 -12.87
CA VAL A 136 -2.58 -16.67 -13.48
C VAL A 136 -2.77 -17.18 -14.91
N GLY A 137 -4.00 -17.17 -15.43
CA GLY A 137 -4.24 -17.46 -16.84
C GLY A 137 -5.70 -17.31 -17.23
N ALA A 138 -5.95 -17.11 -18.52
CA ALA A 138 -7.29 -17.12 -19.08
C ALA A 138 -7.25 -17.61 -20.53
N ASP A 139 -8.20 -18.45 -20.91
CA ASP A 139 -8.48 -18.86 -22.29
C ASP A 139 -9.92 -18.48 -22.67
N ALA A 140 -10.43 -18.93 -23.82
CA ALA A 140 -11.74 -18.53 -24.32
C ALA A 140 -12.88 -18.79 -23.33
N ASP A 141 -12.84 -19.88 -22.57
CA ASP A 141 -13.96 -20.35 -21.75
C ASP A 141 -13.65 -20.37 -20.26
N MET A 142 -12.37 -20.44 -19.89
CA MET A 142 -11.92 -20.65 -18.52
C MET A 142 -10.93 -19.58 -18.07
N VAL A 143 -10.91 -19.33 -16.76
CA VAL A 143 -9.82 -18.62 -16.07
C VAL A 143 -9.14 -19.59 -15.12
N THR A 144 -7.82 -19.42 -14.97
CA THR A 144 -6.98 -20.16 -14.03
C THR A 144 -6.59 -19.21 -12.90
N VAL A 145 -6.92 -19.62 -11.68
CA VAL A 145 -6.74 -18.84 -10.46
C VAL A 145 -6.06 -19.67 -9.38
N LEU A 146 -5.39 -18.99 -8.46
CA LEU A 146 -4.87 -19.57 -7.22
C LEU A 146 -5.61 -18.95 -6.04
N ASP A 147 -6.03 -19.78 -5.09
CA ASP A 147 -6.60 -19.36 -3.82
C ASP A 147 -5.66 -19.76 -2.68
N PRO A 148 -4.72 -18.90 -2.27
CA PRO A 148 -3.77 -19.23 -1.21
C PRO A 148 -4.41 -19.69 0.11
N MET A 149 -5.64 -19.26 0.38
CA MET A 149 -6.33 -19.50 1.65
C MET A 149 -7.10 -20.82 1.62
N ASN A 150 -7.91 -21.04 0.59
CA ASN A 150 -8.84 -22.19 0.55
C ASN A 150 -8.38 -23.32 -0.37
N ARG A 151 -7.63 -23.00 -1.44
CA ARG A 151 -7.23 -23.95 -2.47
C ARG A 151 -5.92 -23.50 -3.14
N PRO A 152 -4.76 -23.79 -2.52
CA PRO A 152 -3.47 -23.24 -2.96
C PRO A 152 -2.95 -23.83 -4.28
N GLU A 153 -3.60 -24.87 -4.81
CA GLU A 153 -3.32 -25.44 -6.12
C GLU A 153 -4.06 -24.68 -7.24
N PRO A 154 -3.50 -24.60 -8.46
CA PRO A 154 -4.18 -24.01 -9.61
C PRO A 154 -5.58 -24.59 -9.83
N ALA A 155 -6.58 -23.71 -9.87
CA ALA A 155 -7.96 -24.07 -10.12
C ALA A 155 -8.47 -23.37 -11.39
N ARG A 156 -9.28 -24.09 -12.17
CA ARG A 156 -9.96 -23.52 -13.35
C ARG A 156 -11.43 -23.29 -13.04
N MET A 157 -11.95 -22.13 -13.42
CA MET A 157 -13.37 -21.81 -13.34
C MET A 157 -13.85 -21.19 -14.66
N SER A 158 -15.14 -21.33 -14.96
CA SER A 158 -15.69 -20.76 -16.20
C SER A 158 -15.65 -19.23 -16.14
N ARG A 159 -15.39 -18.59 -17.29
CA ARG A 159 -15.45 -17.12 -17.41
C ARG A 159 -16.79 -16.56 -16.92
N ALA A 160 -17.89 -17.29 -17.15
CA ALA A 160 -19.20 -16.87 -16.67
C ALA A 160 -19.28 -16.83 -15.14
N ALA A 161 -18.75 -17.84 -14.43
CA ALA A 161 -18.72 -17.84 -12.97
C ALA A 161 -17.78 -16.75 -12.43
N TYR A 162 -16.60 -16.63 -13.02
CA TYR A 162 -15.64 -15.59 -12.65
C TYR A 162 -16.22 -14.17 -12.80
N ARG A 163 -16.87 -13.88 -13.93
CA ARG A 163 -17.50 -12.57 -14.19
C ARG A 163 -18.63 -12.26 -13.22
N ARG A 164 -19.48 -13.25 -12.88
CA ARG A 164 -20.52 -13.09 -11.85
C ARG A 164 -19.91 -12.74 -10.49
N SER A 165 -18.89 -13.50 -10.10
CA SER A 165 -18.17 -13.29 -8.85
C SER A 165 -17.56 -11.90 -8.76
N ARG A 166 -16.82 -11.47 -9.80
CA ARG A 166 -16.21 -10.14 -9.91
C ARG A 166 -17.23 -9.00 -9.86
N GLY A 167 -18.42 -9.22 -10.42
CA GLY A 167 -19.50 -8.22 -10.49
C GLY A 167 -20.45 -8.19 -9.29
N SER A 168 -20.18 -8.97 -8.25
CA SER A 168 -21.02 -8.98 -7.05
C SER A 168 -20.92 -7.66 -6.27
N ALA A 169 -22.01 -7.29 -5.59
CA ALA A 169 -22.07 -6.09 -4.76
C ALA A 169 -21.06 -6.10 -3.60
N VAL A 170 -20.63 -7.29 -3.14
CA VAL A 170 -19.59 -7.41 -2.09
C VAL A 170 -18.19 -7.09 -2.60
N VAL A 171 -17.97 -7.11 -3.92
CA VAL A 171 -16.68 -6.86 -4.59
C VAL A 171 -16.60 -5.40 -5.06
N ALA A 172 -16.98 -4.47 -4.16
CA ALA A 172 -17.20 -3.05 -4.44
C ALA A 172 -16.09 -2.37 -5.29
N GLY A 173 -16.28 -2.35 -6.61
CA GLY A 173 -15.41 -1.64 -7.56
C GLY A 173 -14.35 -2.49 -8.28
N TYR A 174 -14.56 -3.80 -8.44
CA TYR A 174 -13.66 -4.68 -9.22
C TYR A 174 -12.19 -4.58 -8.82
N ASP A 175 -11.93 -4.39 -7.52
CA ASP A 175 -10.61 -4.12 -6.97
C ASP A 175 -9.59 -5.16 -7.46
N LEU A 176 -8.45 -4.67 -7.95
CA LEU A 176 -7.36 -5.51 -8.43
C LEU A 176 -6.00 -4.87 -8.11
N ILE A 177 -5.01 -5.71 -7.87
CA ILE A 177 -3.62 -5.31 -7.67
C ILE A 177 -2.79 -5.97 -8.75
N VAL A 178 -2.02 -5.17 -9.49
CA VAL A 178 -1.01 -5.67 -10.43
C VAL A 178 0.36 -5.38 -9.87
N SER A 179 1.26 -6.36 -9.97
CA SER A 179 2.66 -6.20 -9.59
C SER A 179 3.57 -6.58 -10.76
N ARG A 180 4.59 -5.77 -11.02
CA ARG A 180 5.58 -5.98 -12.10
C ARG A 180 7.01 -5.82 -11.61
N GLY A 181 7.93 -6.41 -12.37
CA GLY A 181 9.37 -6.39 -12.08
C GLY A 181 9.85 -7.56 -11.23
N SER A 182 11.11 -7.48 -10.81
CA SER A 182 11.79 -8.39 -9.90
C SER A 182 12.50 -7.63 -8.80
N VAL A 183 12.63 -8.28 -7.64
CA VAL A 183 13.42 -7.76 -6.52
C VAL A 183 14.87 -8.22 -6.69
N ASP A 184 15.74 -7.26 -7.01
CA ASP A 184 17.15 -7.55 -7.31
C ASP A 184 18.07 -7.35 -6.09
N ARG A 185 17.57 -6.68 -5.04
CA ARG A 185 18.29 -6.42 -3.79
C ARG A 185 17.60 -7.09 -2.59
N PRO A 186 18.34 -7.63 -1.61
CA PRO A 186 17.75 -8.07 -0.36
C PRO A 186 17.02 -6.93 0.36
N VAL A 187 15.83 -7.20 0.87
CA VAL A 187 15.05 -6.30 1.74
C VAL A 187 14.97 -6.97 3.11
N SER A 188 15.30 -6.25 4.18
CA SER A 188 15.26 -6.75 5.55
C SER A 188 13.97 -6.34 6.27
N ALA A 189 13.62 -7.04 7.33
CA ALA A 189 12.49 -6.63 8.18
C ALA A 189 12.79 -5.32 8.91
N VAL A 190 14.07 -4.98 9.11
CA VAL A 190 14.49 -3.70 9.67
C VAL A 190 14.17 -2.54 8.72
N ASP A 191 14.35 -2.71 7.40
CA ASP A 191 13.97 -1.70 6.41
C ASP A 191 12.45 -1.44 6.45
N ALA A 192 11.66 -2.52 6.57
CA ALA A 192 10.22 -2.44 6.71
C ALA A 192 9.77 -1.72 8.00
N VAL A 193 10.53 -1.84 9.10
CA VAL A 193 10.27 -1.07 10.33
C VAL A 193 10.44 0.44 10.11
N GLY A 194 11.39 0.85 9.27
CA GLY A 194 11.57 2.26 8.88
C GLY A 194 10.34 2.82 8.17
N GLU A 195 9.82 2.10 7.18
CA GLU A 195 8.59 2.48 6.45
C GLU A 195 7.36 2.50 7.36
N LEU A 196 7.20 1.47 8.21
CA LEU A 196 6.11 1.40 9.19
C LEU A 196 6.12 2.61 10.14
N TYR A 197 7.31 3.02 10.60
CA TYR A 197 7.47 4.18 11.46
C TYR A 197 7.19 5.50 10.74
N ALA A 198 7.74 5.67 9.53
CA ALA A 198 7.53 6.86 8.71
C ALA A 198 6.05 7.08 8.39
N ASP A 199 5.34 6.01 8.01
CA ASP A 199 3.89 6.04 7.78
C ASP A 199 3.12 6.46 9.04
N ALA A 200 3.38 5.78 10.16
CA ALA A 200 2.65 5.98 11.40
C ALA A 200 2.79 7.42 11.91
N VAL A 201 4.01 7.99 11.87
CA VAL A 201 4.26 9.36 12.35
C VAL A 201 3.68 10.40 11.40
N ALA A 202 3.86 10.25 10.08
CA ALA A 202 3.40 11.24 9.11
C ALA A 202 1.89 11.43 9.08
N ARG A 203 1.13 10.38 9.44
CA ARG A 203 -0.33 10.36 9.37
C ARG A 203 -1.04 10.38 10.72
N HIS A 204 -0.27 10.34 11.81
CA HIS A 204 -0.79 10.06 13.14
C HIS A 204 -1.99 10.90 13.55
N GLU A 205 -1.85 12.23 13.48
CA GLU A 205 -2.90 13.16 13.95
C GLU A 205 -4.18 13.04 13.12
N ALA A 206 -4.05 13.00 11.79
CA ALA A 206 -5.18 12.86 10.88
C ALA A 206 -5.93 11.53 11.06
N ASP A 207 -5.18 10.43 11.22
CA ASP A 207 -5.74 9.11 11.43
C ASP A 207 -6.49 9.01 12.77
N LEU A 208 -6.04 9.72 13.82
CA LEU A 208 -6.75 9.80 15.11
C LEU A 208 -8.05 10.61 15.02
N ASP A 209 -8.08 11.69 14.24
CA ASP A 209 -9.31 12.45 14.02
C ASP A 209 -10.36 11.60 13.28
N GLU A 210 -9.91 10.81 12.31
CA GLU A 210 -10.74 9.82 11.60
C GLU A 210 -11.28 8.75 12.54
N PHE A 211 -10.42 8.22 13.40
CA PHE A 211 -10.81 7.27 14.44
C PHE A 211 -11.86 7.86 15.39
N ASP A 212 -11.65 9.08 15.87
CA ASP A 212 -12.55 9.73 16.82
C ASP A 212 -13.90 10.06 16.19
N ARG A 213 -13.94 10.38 14.89
CA ARG A 213 -15.19 10.48 14.12
C ARG A 213 -15.93 9.14 14.10
N PHE A 214 -15.25 8.05 13.74
CA PHE A 214 -15.86 6.72 13.71
C PHE A 214 -16.46 6.34 15.07
N VAL A 215 -15.73 6.56 16.17
CA VAL A 215 -16.26 6.25 17.52
C VAL A 215 -17.53 7.04 17.82
N ARG A 216 -17.59 8.33 17.45
CA ARG A 216 -18.82 9.14 17.62
C ARG A 216 -19.99 8.60 16.82
N ASP A 217 -19.75 8.19 15.58
CA ASP A 217 -20.80 7.67 14.69
C ASP A 217 -21.30 6.30 15.18
N VAL A 218 -20.41 5.45 15.72
CA VAL A 218 -20.80 4.20 16.40
C VAL A 218 -21.66 4.49 17.64
N GLU A 219 -21.29 5.49 18.45
CA GLU A 219 -22.07 5.89 19.63
C GLU A 219 -23.45 6.41 19.31
N ALA A 220 -23.55 7.18 18.22
CA ALA A 220 -24.81 7.67 17.70
C ALA A 220 -25.65 6.58 17.02
N GLY A 221 -25.11 5.37 16.83
CA GLY A 221 -25.75 4.26 16.14
C GLY A 221 -25.88 4.47 14.63
N GLN A 222 -25.04 5.33 14.06
CA GLN A 222 -25.03 5.67 12.63
C GLN A 222 -24.25 4.65 11.80
N VAL A 223 -23.27 3.98 12.40
CA VAL A 223 -22.44 2.94 11.77
C VAL A 223 -22.27 1.75 12.72
N ALA A 224 -22.08 0.55 12.15
CA ALA A 224 -21.71 -0.61 12.94
C ALA A 224 -20.26 -0.47 13.44
N PRO A 225 -19.91 -1.04 14.62
CA PRO A 225 -18.55 -1.01 15.15
C PRO A 225 -17.61 -1.98 14.42
N ASP A 226 -17.70 -2.07 13.10
CA ASP A 226 -16.86 -2.94 12.27
C ASP A 226 -15.45 -2.35 12.17
N VAL A 227 -14.48 -3.14 12.64
CA VAL A 227 -13.05 -2.81 12.71
C VAL A 227 -12.19 -3.92 12.08
N ALA A 228 -12.78 -4.71 11.18
CA ALA A 228 -12.11 -5.86 10.56
C ALA A 228 -10.79 -5.47 9.87
N ASP A 229 -10.81 -4.41 9.05
CA ASP A 229 -9.64 -3.97 8.29
C ASP A 229 -8.50 -3.55 9.23
N VAL A 230 -8.83 -2.81 10.30
CA VAL A 230 -7.88 -2.39 11.34
C VAL A 230 -7.25 -3.59 12.04
N ALA A 231 -8.06 -4.58 12.43
CA ALA A 231 -7.57 -5.78 13.08
C ALA A 231 -6.60 -6.56 12.18
N ALA A 232 -6.96 -6.75 10.91
CA ALA A 232 -6.10 -7.40 9.94
C ALA A 232 -4.75 -6.68 9.79
N GLU A 233 -4.77 -5.35 9.61
CA GLU A 233 -3.53 -4.57 9.44
C GLU A 233 -2.61 -4.65 10.66
N ARG A 234 -3.14 -4.62 11.90
CA ARG A 234 -2.28 -4.73 13.11
C ARG A 234 -1.61 -6.09 13.21
N THR A 235 -2.24 -7.14 12.73
CA THR A 235 -1.62 -8.47 12.69
C THR A 235 -0.44 -8.50 11.74
N TYR A 236 -0.55 -7.85 10.59
CA TYR A 236 0.58 -7.74 9.67
C TYR A 236 1.69 -6.83 10.20
N ALA A 237 1.34 -5.70 10.84
CA ALA A 237 2.32 -4.83 11.48
C ALA A 237 3.06 -5.54 12.63
N HIS A 238 2.36 -6.38 13.41
CA HIS A 238 2.98 -7.25 14.40
C HIS A 238 4.01 -8.19 13.77
N ARG A 239 3.69 -8.81 12.63
CA ARG A 239 4.63 -9.73 11.96
C ARG A 239 5.91 -9.05 11.51
N VAL A 240 5.81 -7.83 10.97
CA VAL A 240 6.98 -7.02 10.60
C VAL A 240 7.87 -6.78 11.82
N LEU A 241 7.29 -6.30 12.92
CA LEU A 241 8.05 -6.06 14.15
C LEU A 241 8.61 -7.35 14.76
N ALA A 242 7.86 -8.44 14.72
CA ALA A 242 8.32 -9.74 15.19
C ALA A 242 9.53 -10.22 14.39
N ALA A 243 9.47 -10.11 13.06
CA ALA A 243 10.58 -10.47 12.18
C ALA A 243 11.80 -9.60 12.42
N ALA A 244 11.61 -8.27 12.46
CA ALA A 244 12.68 -7.32 12.75
C ALA A 244 13.31 -7.56 14.13
N SER A 245 12.53 -7.97 15.14
CA SER A 245 13.06 -8.26 16.47
C SER A 245 13.99 -9.48 16.54
N ARG A 246 13.91 -10.38 15.54
CA ARG A 246 14.86 -11.50 15.39
C ARG A 246 16.22 -11.02 14.91
N GLU A 247 16.24 -9.95 14.12
CA GLU A 247 17.45 -9.31 13.59
C GLU A 247 18.02 -8.26 14.57
N ARG A 248 17.13 -7.54 15.26
CA ARG A 248 17.44 -6.44 16.20
C ARG A 248 16.72 -6.66 17.53
N PRO A 249 17.37 -7.29 18.52
CA PRO A 249 16.75 -7.61 19.81
C PRO A 249 16.19 -6.41 20.57
N GLU A 250 16.64 -5.20 20.28
CA GLU A 250 16.13 -3.95 20.84
C GLU A 250 14.65 -3.72 20.50
N LEU A 251 14.18 -4.20 19.34
CA LEU A 251 12.79 -4.12 18.91
C LEU A 251 11.87 -5.11 19.64
N LYS A 252 12.40 -6.01 20.47
CA LYS A 252 11.60 -7.06 21.13
C LYS A 252 10.47 -6.50 22.00
N ALA A 253 10.71 -5.37 22.67
CA ALA A 253 9.69 -4.70 23.47
C ALA A 253 8.55 -4.17 22.57
N SER A 254 8.88 -3.49 21.48
CA SER A 254 7.91 -3.00 20.49
C SER A 254 7.13 -4.15 19.83
N ALA A 255 7.81 -5.23 19.45
CA ALA A 255 7.16 -6.42 18.88
C ALA A 255 6.17 -7.07 19.85
N THR A 256 6.54 -7.17 21.13
CA THR A 256 5.65 -7.70 22.19
C THR A 256 4.45 -6.79 22.42
N ALA A 257 4.68 -5.46 22.42
CA ALA A 257 3.62 -4.48 22.60
C ALA A 257 2.63 -4.48 21.42
N MET A 258 3.14 -4.61 20.19
CA MET A 258 2.33 -4.72 18.99
C MET A 258 1.55 -6.05 18.92
N ASP A 259 2.15 -7.20 19.30
CA ASP A 259 1.40 -8.48 19.42
C ASP A 259 0.19 -8.32 20.35
N ALA A 260 0.44 -7.72 21.52
CA ALA A 260 -0.59 -7.49 22.51
C ALA A 260 -1.69 -6.54 21.99
N LEU A 261 -1.34 -5.56 21.15
CA LEU A 261 -2.27 -4.64 20.52
C LEU A 261 -3.09 -5.34 19.41
N ALA A 262 -2.43 -6.07 18.50
CA ALA A 262 -3.06 -6.85 17.44
C ALA A 262 -4.12 -7.82 17.99
N ARG A 263 -3.78 -8.60 19.03
CA ARG A 263 -4.72 -9.51 19.69
C ARG A 263 -5.96 -8.80 20.25
N ARG A 264 -5.82 -7.56 20.74
CA ARG A 264 -6.95 -6.78 21.27
C ARG A 264 -7.83 -6.22 20.17
N TRP A 265 -7.24 -5.81 19.04
CA TRP A 265 -8.00 -5.44 17.86
C TRP A 265 -8.78 -6.61 17.28
N TYR A 266 -8.14 -7.78 17.17
CA TYR A 266 -8.80 -9.00 16.75
C TYR A 266 -9.97 -9.36 17.69
N PHE A 267 -9.75 -9.26 19.00
CA PHE A 267 -10.82 -9.43 19.99
C PHE A 267 -11.96 -8.41 19.79
N ALA A 268 -11.65 -7.13 19.58
CA ALA A 268 -12.66 -6.11 19.33
C ALA A 268 -13.46 -6.38 18.04
N HIS A 269 -12.81 -6.87 16.99
CA HIS A 269 -13.47 -7.33 15.78
C HIS A 269 -14.42 -8.51 16.08
N THR A 270 -13.96 -9.56 16.77
CA THR A 270 -14.82 -10.70 17.15
C THR A 270 -16.03 -10.24 17.97
N VAL A 271 -15.81 -9.36 18.94
CA VAL A 271 -16.86 -8.78 19.78
C VAL A 271 -17.84 -7.94 18.96
N ALA A 272 -17.39 -7.20 17.96
CA ALA A 272 -18.26 -6.43 17.07
C ALA A 272 -19.13 -7.31 16.19
N MET A 273 -18.58 -8.41 15.66
CA MET A 273 -19.27 -9.30 14.73
C MET A 273 -20.19 -10.31 15.41
N GLU A 274 -19.77 -10.86 16.55
CA GLU A 274 -20.48 -11.94 17.26
C GLU A 274 -21.22 -11.43 18.50
N GLY A 275 -20.80 -10.29 19.03
CA GLY A 275 -21.41 -9.69 20.21
C GLY A 275 -22.72 -9.03 19.83
N GLY A 276 -23.83 -9.74 20.06
CA GLY A 276 -25.18 -9.20 19.88
C GLY A 276 -25.40 -7.86 20.60
N ALA A 277 -26.57 -7.23 20.39
CA ALA A 277 -26.82 -5.81 20.67
C ALA A 277 -26.41 -5.27 22.07
N GLY A 278 -26.34 -6.10 23.12
CA GLY A 278 -25.87 -5.68 24.45
C GLY A 278 -24.35 -5.48 24.54
N VAL A 279 -23.59 -6.25 23.76
CA VAL A 279 -22.13 -6.18 23.67
C VAL A 279 -21.70 -5.05 22.73
N SER A 280 -22.43 -4.84 21.63
CA SER A 280 -22.17 -3.74 20.69
C SER A 280 -22.23 -2.36 21.37
N ARG A 281 -23.11 -2.18 22.38
CA ARG A 281 -23.17 -0.93 23.19
C ARG A 281 -21.91 -0.63 23.99
N ARG A 282 -21.05 -1.62 24.24
CA ARG A 282 -19.77 -1.44 24.93
C ARG A 282 -18.62 -1.11 23.99
N MET A 283 -18.82 -1.23 22.68
CA MET A 283 -17.79 -1.01 21.68
C MET A 283 -17.15 0.37 21.76
N PRO A 284 -17.90 1.48 21.89
CA PRO A 284 -17.27 2.80 22.03
C PRO A 284 -16.28 2.90 23.18
N LYS A 285 -16.54 2.22 24.30
CA LYS A 285 -15.62 2.17 25.44
C LYS A 285 -14.38 1.33 25.12
N ILE A 286 -14.56 0.19 24.46
CA ILE A 286 -13.46 -0.69 24.02
C ILE A 286 -12.55 0.05 23.03
N LEU A 287 -13.16 0.73 22.04
CA LEU A 287 -12.47 1.49 21.01
C LEU A 287 -11.64 2.64 21.60
N ARG A 288 -12.17 3.41 22.57
CA ARG A 288 -11.38 4.43 23.27
C ARG A 288 -10.20 3.86 24.04
N ALA A 289 -10.39 2.73 24.73
CA ALA A 289 -9.29 2.07 25.43
C ALA A 289 -8.22 1.54 24.46
N LEU A 290 -8.63 1.08 23.26
CA LEU A 290 -7.72 0.71 22.19
C LEU A 290 -6.95 1.92 21.66
N ARG A 291 -7.60 3.07 21.46
CA ARG A 291 -6.96 4.33 21.06
C ARG A 291 -5.87 4.77 22.05
N GLU A 292 -6.15 4.72 23.35
CA GLU A 292 -5.14 5.02 24.37
C GLU A 292 -3.95 4.05 24.29
N ARG A 293 -4.23 2.77 23.99
CA ARG A 293 -3.19 1.76 23.85
C ARG A 293 -2.37 1.94 22.58
N GLU A 294 -3.00 2.30 21.46
CA GLU A 294 -2.35 2.65 20.20
C GLU A 294 -1.28 3.72 20.42
N LEU A 295 -1.67 4.82 21.08
CA LEU A 295 -0.75 5.91 21.46
C LEU A 295 0.45 5.41 22.26
N GLN A 296 0.20 4.61 23.32
CA GLN A 296 1.28 4.08 24.16
C GLN A 296 2.26 3.19 23.38
N VAL A 297 1.75 2.36 22.46
CA VAL A 297 2.60 1.48 21.65
C VAL A 297 3.37 2.31 20.62
N LEU A 298 2.76 3.31 20.00
CA LEU A 298 3.42 4.20 19.05
C LEU A 298 4.50 5.04 19.72
N ASP A 299 4.24 5.62 20.90
CA ASP A 299 5.23 6.40 21.64
C ASP A 299 6.46 5.57 21.99
N GLY A 300 6.25 4.38 22.57
CA GLY A 300 7.34 3.46 22.91
C GLY A 300 8.08 2.93 21.67
N PHE A 301 7.36 2.73 20.56
CA PHE A 301 7.97 2.37 19.28
C PHE A 301 8.82 3.52 18.73
N ALA A 302 8.33 4.75 18.76
CA ALA A 302 9.05 5.95 18.32
C ALA A 302 10.32 6.20 19.15
N GLU A 303 10.26 5.98 20.47
CA GLU A 303 11.46 6.00 21.33
C GLU A 303 12.46 4.93 20.93
N THR A 304 11.99 3.70 20.68
CA THR A 304 12.85 2.57 20.28
C THR A 304 13.53 2.86 18.94
N VAL A 305 12.79 3.31 17.93
CA VAL A 305 13.32 3.65 16.60
C VAL A 305 14.33 4.80 16.71
N ARG A 306 14.03 5.86 17.47
CA ARG A 306 14.98 6.97 17.70
C ARG A 306 16.27 6.49 18.38
N ALA A 307 16.17 5.56 19.33
CA ALA A 307 17.33 4.99 20.03
C ALA A 307 18.18 4.07 19.14
N LEU A 308 17.58 3.44 18.12
CA LEU A 308 18.31 2.59 17.16
C LEU A 308 19.21 3.39 16.21
N GLY A 309 19.08 4.72 16.17
CA GLY A 309 19.70 5.57 15.14
C GLY A 309 18.94 5.47 13.82
N PRO A 310 19.51 5.95 12.69
CA PRO A 310 18.87 5.75 11.40
C PRO A 310 18.67 4.25 11.16
N VAL A 311 17.42 3.82 11.23
CA VAL A 311 16.99 2.55 10.65
C VAL A 311 17.17 2.79 9.16
N PRO A 312 18.09 2.07 8.49
CA PRO A 312 18.41 2.39 7.10
C PRO A 312 17.17 2.13 6.25
N ALA A 313 16.40 3.16 5.94
CA ALA A 313 15.59 3.15 4.75
C ALA A 313 16.59 3.21 3.59
N GLY A 314 16.65 2.18 2.77
CA GLY A 314 17.47 2.18 1.56
C GLY A 314 16.89 3.10 0.50
N ALA A 315 16.84 4.41 0.76
CA ALA A 315 16.59 5.53 -0.13
C ALA A 315 17.10 6.82 0.54
N ALA A 316 17.80 7.69 -0.19
CA ALA A 316 18.29 8.96 0.36
C ALA A 316 17.12 9.85 0.85
N GLU A 317 17.31 10.48 2.01
CA GLU A 317 16.27 11.22 2.73
C GLU A 317 15.78 12.44 1.94
N VAL A 318 14.46 12.59 1.84
CA VAL A 318 13.81 13.85 1.49
C VAL A 318 13.85 14.75 2.73
N PRO A 319 14.44 15.95 2.68
CA PRO A 319 14.55 16.80 3.86
C PRO A 319 13.16 17.23 4.36
N PRO A 320 12.91 17.23 5.69
CA PRO A 320 11.66 17.73 6.24
C PRO A 320 11.49 19.21 5.90
N GLY A 321 10.30 19.58 5.41
CA GLY A 321 10.02 20.95 4.97
C GLY A 321 10.33 21.23 3.49
N LEU A 322 10.53 20.20 2.65
CA LEU A 322 10.78 20.36 1.21
C LEU A 322 9.84 21.38 0.53
N SER A 323 8.53 21.27 0.76
CA SER A 323 7.54 22.21 0.21
C SER A 323 7.79 23.66 0.63
N ALA A 324 8.20 23.88 1.89
CA ALA A 324 8.50 25.21 2.40
C ALA A 324 9.80 25.75 1.78
N SER A 325 10.82 24.90 1.58
CA SER A 325 12.05 25.28 0.88
C SER A 325 11.79 25.65 -0.57
N ILE A 326 11.00 24.85 -1.30
CA ILE A 326 10.65 25.15 -2.70
C ILE A 326 9.83 26.46 -2.77
N ARG A 327 8.87 26.67 -1.87
CA ARG A 327 8.11 27.92 -1.80
C ARG A 327 9.01 29.13 -1.55
N SER A 328 9.91 29.05 -0.58
CA SER A 328 10.89 30.10 -0.29
C SER A 328 11.79 30.41 -1.50
N VAL A 329 12.23 29.38 -2.23
CA VAL A 329 13.00 29.58 -3.47
C VAL A 329 12.15 30.26 -4.54
N LEU A 330 10.90 29.83 -4.75
CA LEU A 330 10.01 30.47 -5.73
C LEU A 330 9.73 31.93 -5.35
N GLU A 331 9.43 32.24 -4.09
CA GLU A 331 9.20 33.60 -3.58
C GLU A 331 10.42 34.51 -3.82
N SER A 332 11.63 33.97 -3.69
CA SER A 332 12.86 34.75 -3.84
C SER A 332 13.32 34.90 -5.29
N GLN A 333 13.04 33.93 -6.17
CA GLN A 333 13.58 33.87 -7.53
C GLN A 333 12.59 34.28 -8.62
N THR A 334 11.32 34.50 -8.28
CA THR A 334 10.24 34.73 -9.24
C THR A 334 9.37 35.92 -8.83
N SER A 335 8.57 36.42 -9.77
CA SER A 335 7.62 37.52 -9.54
C SER A 335 6.19 37.06 -9.22
N ILE A 336 5.96 35.74 -9.08
CA ILE A 336 4.64 35.16 -8.80
C ILE A 336 4.29 35.23 -7.30
N ALA A 337 3.00 35.40 -6.98
CA ALA A 337 2.50 35.43 -5.60
C ALA A 337 2.33 33.99 -5.07
N VAL A 338 3.40 33.40 -4.55
CA VAL A 338 3.47 31.97 -4.17
C VAL A 338 2.55 31.61 -3.00
N GLU A 339 2.28 32.55 -2.10
CA GLU A 339 1.47 32.35 -0.91
C GLU A 339 0.00 32.04 -1.23
N GLU A 340 -0.48 32.46 -2.40
CA GLU A 340 -1.85 32.26 -2.87
C GLU A 340 -2.01 30.98 -3.71
N LEU A 341 -0.91 30.28 -4.04
CA LEU A 341 -0.90 29.11 -4.91
C LEU A 341 -1.09 27.79 -4.15
N GLY A 342 -2.06 27.01 -4.61
CA GLY A 342 -2.22 25.60 -4.30
C GLY A 342 -1.11 24.73 -4.93
N PRO A 343 -0.98 23.47 -4.49
CA PRO A 343 0.11 22.57 -4.92
C PRO A 343 0.10 22.28 -6.44
N ASP A 344 -1.07 22.26 -7.06
CA ASP A 344 -1.25 21.90 -8.48
C ASP A 344 -1.57 23.12 -9.38
N ASP A 345 -1.52 24.34 -8.83
CA ASP A 345 -1.75 25.54 -9.63
C ASP A 345 -0.64 25.74 -10.66
N ASN A 346 -1.03 26.11 -11.89
CA ASN A 346 -0.11 26.25 -13.00
C ASN A 346 0.72 27.54 -12.87
N LEU A 347 2.01 27.40 -12.55
CA LEU A 347 2.93 28.52 -12.30
C LEU A 347 3.10 29.40 -13.54
N TRP A 348 3.06 28.82 -14.74
CA TRP A 348 3.13 29.58 -15.99
C TRP A 348 1.91 30.49 -16.17
N SER A 349 0.72 30.00 -15.80
CA SER A 349 -0.51 30.79 -15.78
C SER A 349 -0.49 31.86 -14.68
N ALA A 350 0.22 31.59 -13.58
CA ALA A 350 0.43 32.55 -12.49
C ALA A 350 1.47 33.65 -12.82
N GLY A 351 2.17 33.55 -13.96
CA GLY A 351 3.10 34.57 -14.44
C GLY A 351 4.57 34.16 -14.49
N LEU A 352 4.91 32.90 -14.18
CA LEU A 352 6.28 32.40 -14.25
C LEU A 352 6.84 32.53 -15.67
N THR A 353 8.01 33.15 -15.81
CA THR A 353 8.73 33.24 -17.09
C THR A 353 9.83 32.18 -17.21
N SER A 354 10.26 31.88 -18.44
CA SER A 354 11.33 30.89 -18.68
C SER A 354 12.67 31.28 -18.06
N LEU A 355 12.94 32.58 -17.87
CA LEU A 355 14.15 33.04 -17.19
C LEU A 355 14.05 32.84 -15.67
N GLU A 356 12.87 33.07 -15.10
CA GLU A 356 12.62 32.85 -13.66
C GLU A 356 12.63 31.35 -13.31
N SER A 357 12.10 30.48 -14.17
CA SER A 357 12.17 29.03 -13.94
C SER A 357 13.60 28.51 -13.89
N VAL A 358 14.50 29.03 -14.74
CA VAL A 358 15.93 28.68 -14.72
C VAL A 358 16.61 29.18 -13.43
N ARG A 359 16.26 30.38 -12.96
CA ARG A 359 16.80 30.90 -11.69
C ARG A 359 16.31 30.09 -10.49
N ALA A 360 15.02 29.75 -10.47
CA ALA A 360 14.42 28.90 -9.44
C ALA A 360 15.07 27.51 -9.42
N MET A 361 15.28 26.90 -10.59
CA MET A 361 16.00 25.63 -10.73
C MET A 361 17.39 25.67 -10.07
N MET A 362 18.23 26.63 -10.45
CA MET A 362 19.58 26.77 -9.90
C MET A 362 19.56 26.99 -8.39
N ALA A 363 18.63 27.80 -7.90
CA ALA A 363 18.48 28.04 -6.47
C ALA A 363 17.98 26.80 -5.70
N ILE A 364 17.14 25.95 -6.31
CA ILE A 364 16.74 24.66 -5.74
C ILE A 364 17.93 23.70 -5.66
N GLU A 365 18.74 23.61 -6.72
CA GLU A 365 19.97 22.81 -6.76
C GLU A 365 20.95 23.23 -5.65
N ASP A 366 21.17 24.53 -5.49
CA ASP A 366 22.04 25.10 -4.46
C ASP A 366 21.51 24.87 -3.04
N GLU A 367 20.23 25.17 -2.78
CA GLU A 367 19.60 25.07 -1.46
C GLU A 367 19.52 23.61 -0.98
N LEU A 368 19.16 22.69 -1.89
CA LEU A 368 18.97 21.27 -1.56
C LEU A 368 20.21 20.41 -1.84
N ARG A 369 21.29 21.01 -2.36
CA ARG A 369 22.53 20.33 -2.75
C ARG A 369 22.29 19.13 -3.66
N LEU A 370 21.46 19.33 -4.69
CA LEU A 370 21.14 18.34 -5.72
C LEU A 370 21.47 18.89 -7.11
N GLU A 371 21.50 18.03 -8.13
CA GLU A 371 21.65 18.43 -9.53
C GLU A 371 20.52 17.79 -10.34
N PHE A 372 19.76 18.60 -11.09
CA PHE A 372 18.71 18.09 -11.96
C PHE A 372 19.35 17.45 -13.20
N PRO A 373 19.03 16.19 -13.51
CA PRO A 373 19.48 15.60 -14.77
C PRO A 373 18.83 16.31 -15.96
N PRO A 374 19.48 16.32 -17.14
CA PRO A 374 18.97 16.97 -18.34
C PRO A 374 17.54 16.56 -18.72
N SER A 375 17.14 15.34 -18.35
CA SER A 375 15.82 14.77 -18.58
C SER A 375 14.71 15.50 -17.79
N LEU A 376 15.03 16.04 -16.61
CA LEU A 376 14.12 16.82 -15.77
C LEU A 376 14.19 18.34 -16.05
N LEU A 377 15.00 18.80 -16.99
CA LEU A 377 15.10 20.21 -17.37
C LEU A 377 14.03 20.60 -18.39
N SER A 378 12.76 20.47 -17.98
CA SER A 378 11.60 20.65 -18.86
C SER A 378 10.61 21.71 -18.35
N ARG A 379 9.76 22.21 -19.25
CA ARG A 379 8.67 23.12 -18.90
C ARG A 379 7.66 22.47 -17.92
N ALA A 380 7.45 21.16 -18.05
CA ALA A 380 6.54 20.38 -17.21
C ALA A 380 7.05 20.28 -15.75
N THR A 381 8.37 20.20 -15.56
CA THR A 381 8.99 20.17 -14.23
C THR A 381 8.63 21.40 -13.39
N PHE A 382 8.50 22.56 -14.04
CA PHE A 382 8.16 23.84 -13.41
C PHE A 382 6.70 24.24 -13.65
N GLU A 383 5.82 23.27 -13.92
CA GLU A 383 4.40 23.54 -14.17
C GLU A 383 3.63 23.87 -12.89
N SER A 384 3.91 23.19 -11.79
CA SER A 384 3.28 23.40 -10.47
C SER A 384 4.29 23.16 -9.34
N LEU A 385 3.92 23.54 -8.11
CA LEU A 385 4.70 23.22 -6.91
C LEU A 385 4.86 21.70 -6.75
N SER A 386 3.79 20.94 -6.97
CA SER A 386 3.75 19.48 -6.94
C SER A 386 4.70 18.86 -7.99
N SER A 387 4.76 19.42 -9.21
CA SER A 387 5.70 18.93 -10.24
C SER A 387 7.16 19.16 -9.86
N ILE A 388 7.48 20.31 -9.24
CA ILE A 388 8.83 20.61 -8.75
C ILE A 388 9.19 19.68 -7.59
N GLU A 389 8.28 19.48 -6.63
CA GLU A 389 8.45 18.55 -5.52
C GLU A 389 8.71 17.13 -6.02
N GLN A 390 7.90 16.64 -6.97
CA GLN A 390 8.06 15.32 -7.55
C GLN A 390 9.41 15.17 -8.26
N ALA A 391 9.86 16.19 -9.01
CA ALA A 391 11.15 16.17 -9.67
C ALA A 391 12.31 16.17 -8.66
N VAL A 392 12.23 16.97 -7.60
CA VAL A 392 13.22 16.98 -6.51
C VAL A 392 13.25 15.64 -5.79
N VAL A 393 12.10 15.08 -5.43
CA VAL A 393 12.00 13.75 -4.82
C VAL A 393 12.63 12.72 -5.74
N ALA A 394 12.32 12.74 -7.04
CA ALA A 394 12.90 11.81 -8.00
C ALA A 394 14.43 11.93 -8.11
N VAL A 395 15.00 13.14 -8.03
CA VAL A 395 16.46 13.32 -7.95
C VAL A 395 17.02 12.75 -6.65
N LEU A 396 16.41 13.08 -5.51
CA LEU A 396 16.86 12.64 -4.18
C LEU A 396 16.74 11.12 -4.02
N THR A 397 15.73 10.48 -4.59
CA THR A 397 15.52 9.03 -4.50
C THR A 397 16.20 8.24 -5.63
N GLY A 398 16.83 8.92 -6.59
CA GLY A 398 17.46 8.28 -7.76
C GLY A 398 16.49 7.72 -8.79
N SER A 399 15.26 8.23 -8.86
CA SER A 399 14.17 7.82 -9.76
C SER A 399 13.90 8.82 -10.90
N ALA A 400 14.88 9.69 -11.20
CA ALA A 400 14.70 10.82 -12.13
C ALA A 400 14.36 10.41 -13.58
N ASP A 401 14.74 9.21 -14.01
CA ASP A 401 14.45 8.71 -15.35
C ASP A 401 12.97 8.27 -15.53
N ASP A 402 12.25 7.99 -14.42
CA ASP A 402 10.86 7.53 -14.44
C ASP A 402 9.86 8.69 -14.67
N VAL A 403 10.18 9.89 -14.17
CA VAL A 403 9.34 11.10 -14.28
C VAL A 403 9.26 11.64 -15.72
N VAL A 404 10.26 11.37 -16.55
CA VAL A 404 10.25 11.79 -17.97
C VAL A 404 9.27 10.96 -18.79
N SER A 405 9.04 9.72 -18.39
CA SER A 405 8.10 8.81 -19.08
C SER A 405 6.64 9.17 -18.82
N SER A 406 6.32 9.82 -17.70
CA SER A 406 4.96 10.28 -17.37
C SER A 406 4.60 11.64 -17.99
N ASN A 407 5.58 12.56 -18.12
CA ASN A 407 5.36 13.90 -18.69
C ASN A 407 5.37 13.95 -20.23
N GLY A 408 5.81 12.88 -20.92
CA GLY A 408 5.91 12.81 -22.38
C GLY A 408 4.59 12.56 -23.13
N GLY A 409 3.46 12.50 -22.43
CA GLY A 409 2.16 12.04 -22.95
C GLY A 409 1.17 13.14 -23.37
N THR A 410 1.59 14.22 -24.03
CA THR A 410 0.67 15.05 -24.84
C THR A 410 1.40 15.68 -26.02
N ARG A 411 1.07 15.21 -27.23
CA ARG A 411 1.21 15.97 -28.48
C ARG A 411 -0.13 16.00 -29.18
#